data_AF-A0A933V6Q7-F1
#
_entry.id   AF-A0A933V6Q7-F1
#
_cell.length_a   1.000
_cell.length_b   1.000
_cell.length_c   1.000
_cell.angle_alpha   90.00
_cell.angle_beta   90.00
_cell.angle_gamma   90.00
#
_symmetry.space_group_name_H-M   'P 1'
#
loop_
_entity.id
_entity.type
_entity.pdbx_description
1 polymer ?
#
loop_
_entity_poly.entity_id
_entity_poly.type
_entity_poly.pdbx_seq_one_letter_code
_entity_poly.pdbx_strand_id
1 'polypeptide(L)' 'MSDALSGGVRCMWMRGGTSKGGYFLADDLPTDAAARDKFLLGVMGSPDKRQIDGMGGADPLTSKVAVV' A
#
# COMPACT_ATOMS: atom_id res chain seq x y z
N MET A 1 16.18 15.72 -11.71
CA MET A 1 14.77 15.27 -11.69
C MET A 1 14.79 13.81 -11.29
N SER A 2 14.18 13.52 -10.15
CA SER A 2 14.24 12.25 -9.43
C SER A 2 13.84 11.07 -10.30
N ASP A 3 14.63 10.01 -10.23
CA ASP A 3 14.33 8.66 -10.70
C ASP A 3 13.15 8.12 -9.88
N ALA A 4 11.95 8.56 -10.21
CA ALA A 4 10.72 8.17 -9.56
C ALA A 4 10.34 6.78 -10.07
N LEU A 5 10.79 5.73 -9.36
CA LEU A 5 10.21 4.38 -9.34
C LEU A 5 9.60 3.90 -10.68
N SER A 6 10.40 3.89 -11.75
CA SER A 6 9.98 3.29 -13.04
C SER A 6 9.77 1.77 -12.94
N GLY A 7 10.24 1.12 -11.86
CA GLY A 7 9.87 -0.24 -11.48
C GLY A 7 9.15 -0.18 -10.14
N GLY A 8 7.94 -0.71 -10.07
CA GLY A 8 7.09 -0.63 -8.87
C GLY A 8 7.76 -1.12 -7.57
N VAL A 9 7.13 -0.84 -6.43
CA VAL A 9 7.61 -1.24 -5.11
C VAL A 9 7.28 -2.71 -4.84
N ARG A 10 8.22 -3.47 -4.30
CA ARG A 10 7.99 -4.86 -3.91
C ARG A 10 7.01 -4.92 -2.75
N CYS A 11 6.05 -5.84 -2.83
CA CYS A 11 5.18 -6.13 -1.71
C CYS A 11 4.82 -7.61 -1.65
N MET A 12 4.43 -8.08 -0.47
CA MET A 12 3.74 -9.35 -0.31
C MET A 12 2.26 -9.08 -0.07
N TRP A 13 1.39 -9.73 -0.84
CA TRP A 13 -0.05 -9.71 -0.61
C TRP A 13 -0.46 -10.94 0.19
N MET A 14 -0.83 -10.74 1.45
CA MET A 14 -0.98 -11.85 2.39
C MET A 14 -2.30 -11.79 3.15
N ARG A 15 -2.83 -12.98 3.47
CA ARG A 15 -3.85 -13.17 4.51
C ARG A 15 -3.16 -13.39 5.85
N GLY A 16 -3.42 -12.52 6.83
CA GLY A 16 -3.00 -12.67 8.22
C GLY A 16 -4.23 -12.85 9.12
N GLY A 17 -4.42 -14.03 9.69
CA GLY A 17 -5.65 -14.37 10.41
C GLY A 17 -6.89 -14.19 9.53
N THR A 18 -7.85 -13.39 10.00
CA THR A 18 -9.09 -13.02 9.28
C THR A 18 -8.97 -11.74 8.44
N SER A 19 -7.78 -11.14 8.35
CA SER A 19 -7.52 -9.92 7.56
C SER A 19 -6.60 -10.21 6.36
N LYS A 20 -6.58 -9.28 5.40
CA LYS A 20 -5.69 -9.28 4.23
C LYS A 20 -5.06 -7.89 4.05
N GLY A 21 -3.80 -7.85 3.66
CA GLY A 21 -3.08 -6.59 3.48
C GLY A 21 -1.79 -6.71 2.68
N GLY A 22 -1.28 -5.55 2.25
CA GLY A 22 0.01 -5.42 1.60
C GLY A 22 1.11 -5.27 2.64
N TYR A 23 2.16 -6.07 2.53
CA TYR A 23 3.33 -6.04 3.40
C TYR A 23 4.51 -5.49 2.62
N PHE A 24 5.15 -4.46 3.18
CA PHE A 24 6.24 -3.71 2.57
C PHE A 24 7.45 -3.72 3.50
N LEU A 25 8.65 -3.77 2.93
CA LEU A 25 9.87 -3.48 3.67
C LEU A 25 10.00 -1.95 3.81
N ALA A 26 10.38 -1.46 4.98
CA ALA A 26 10.55 -0.02 5.21
C ALA A 26 11.52 0.64 4.21
N ASP A 27 12.60 -0.07 3.85
CA ASP A 27 13.64 0.41 2.93
C ASP A 27 13.16 0.53 1.48
N ASP A 28 12.05 -0.12 1.13
CA ASP A 28 11.44 -0.03 -0.21
C ASP A 28 10.42 1.12 -0.31
N LEU A 29 10.15 1.85 0.79
CA LEU A 29 9.17 2.93 0.86
C LEU A 29 9.83 4.31 0.93
N PRO A 30 9.09 5.39 0.56
CA PRO A 30 9.53 6.75 0.85
C PRO A 30 9.81 6.94 2.35
N THR A 31 10.94 7.59 2.67
CA THR A 31 11.33 7.89 4.05
C THR A 31 10.54 9.07 4.63
N ASP A 32 10.15 10.04 3.79
CA ASP A 32 9.25 11.11 4.18
C ASP A 32 7.84 10.56 4.48
N ALA A 33 7.30 10.93 5.64
CA ALA A 33 6.03 10.38 6.12
C ALA A 33 4.85 10.76 5.20
N ALA A 34 4.80 12.02 4.75
CA ALA A 34 3.69 12.47 3.88
C ALA A 34 3.75 11.79 2.51
N ALA A 35 4.95 11.61 1.95
CA ALA A 35 5.16 10.86 0.72
C ALA A 35 4.78 9.39 0.87
N ARG A 36 5.16 8.75 1.99
CA ARG A 36 4.80 7.36 2.30
C ARG A 36 3.30 7.18 2.46
N ASP A 37 2.64 8.06 3.19
CA ASP A 37 1.20 7.99 3.41
C ASP A 37 0.45 8.16 2.08
N LYS A 38 0.86 9.15 1.26
CA LYS A 38 0.32 9.33 -0.09
C LYS A 38 0.52 8.10 -0.97
N PHE A 39 1.71 7.49 -0.92
CA PHE A 39 2.02 6.28 -1.65
C PHE A 39 1.13 5.11 -1.21
N LEU A 40 1.05 4.81 0.09
CA LEU A 40 0.29 3.69 0.63
C LEU A 40 -1.22 3.87 0.40
N LEU A 41 -1.74 5.10 0.49
CA LEU A 41 -3.12 5.41 0.13
C LEU A 41 -3.37 5.11 -1.36
N GLY A 42 -2.49 5.55 -2.25
CA GLY A 42 -2.60 5.27 -3.69
C GLY A 42 -2.56 3.78 -3.99
N VAL A 43 -1.63 3.03 -3.39
CA VAL A 43 -1.53 1.57 -3.52
C VAL A 43 -2.83 0.87 -3.11
N MET A 44 -3.46 1.33 -2.02
CA MET A 44 -4.72 0.76 -1.55
C MET A 44 -5.95 1.26 -2.32
N GLY A 45 -5.79 2.17 -3.28
CA GLY A 45 -6.90 2.74 -4.06
C GLY A 45 -7.72 3.74 -3.25
N SER A 46 -7.12 4.42 -2.26
CA SER A 46 -7.78 5.39 -1.40
C SER A 46 -7.41 6.83 -1.78
N PRO A 47 -8.35 7.79 -1.72
CA PRO A 47 -9.74 7.64 -1.31
C PRO A 47 -10.66 7.21 -2.47
N ASP A 48 -11.18 5.98 -2.42
CA ASP A 48 -12.31 5.52 -3.24
C ASP A 48 -13.12 4.55 -2.39
N LYS A 49 -14.44 4.73 -2.35
CA LYS A 49 -15.36 3.81 -1.63
C LYS A 49 -15.28 2.38 -2.15
N ARG A 50 -14.84 2.19 -3.40
CA ARG A 50 -14.75 0.88 -4.04
C ARG A 50 -13.32 0.34 -4.08
N GLN A 51 -12.31 1.20 -3.86
CA GLN A 51 -10.89 0.88 -3.99
C GLN A 51 -10.55 0.14 -5.30
N ILE A 52 -11.28 0.43 -6.39
CA ILE A 52 -11.23 -0.39 -7.62
C ILE A 52 -9.91 -0.23 -8.38
N ASP A 53 -9.23 0.90 -8.19
CA ASP A 53 -7.94 1.23 -8.79
C ASP A 53 -6.80 1.03 -7.78
N GLY A 54 -6.89 -0.01 -6.95
CA GLY A 54 -5.88 -0.34 -5.96
C GLY A 54 -6.04 -1.75 -5.39
N MET A 55 -5.22 -2.06 -4.39
CA MET A 55 -5.19 -3.39 -3.77
C MET A 55 -6.28 -3.60 -2.70
N GLY A 56 -6.93 -2.52 -2.24
CA GLY A 56 -7.95 -2.58 -1.20
C GLY A 56 -9.23 -3.29 -1.65
N GLY A 57 -9.90 -3.97 -0.71
CA GLY A 57 -11.15 -4.69 -0.99
C GLY A 57 -12.42 -3.96 -0.57
N ALA A 58 -12.37 -2.65 -0.34
CA ALA A 58 -13.48 -1.81 0.13
C ALA A 58 -14.11 -2.26 1.47
N ASP A 59 -13.36 -3.01 2.27
CA ASP A 59 -13.75 -3.46 3.60
C ASP A 59 -12.56 -3.27 4.58
N PRO A 60 -12.78 -2.86 5.84
CA PRO A 60 -11.70 -2.65 6.81
C PRO A 60 -10.79 -3.88 7.04
N LEU A 61 -11.26 -5.10 6.81
CA LEU A 61 -10.47 -6.34 6.90
C LEU A 61 -9.56 -6.57 5.70
N THR A 62 -9.79 -5.85 4.59
CA THR A 62 -9.01 -5.96 3.34
C THR A 62 -8.37 -4.64 2.90
N SER A 63 -8.48 -3.58 3.70
CA SER A 63 -7.82 -2.29 3.49
C SER A 63 -6.77 -2.03 4.56
N LYS A 64 -5.71 -2.85 4.58
CA LYS A 64 -4.62 -2.79 5.56
C LYS A 64 -3.25 -2.83 4.90
N VAL A 65 -2.28 -2.18 5.53
CA VAL A 65 -0.86 -2.25 5.17
C VAL A 65 -0.03 -2.60 6.41
N ALA A 66 1.05 -3.33 6.20
CA ALA A 66 2.07 -3.56 7.21
C ALA A 66 3.43 -3.13 6.66
N VAL A 67 4.20 -2.43 7.48
CA VAL A 67 5.58 -2.04 7.18
C VAL A 67 6.47 -2.76 8.18
N VAL A 68 7.46 -3.50 7.67
CA VAL A 68 8.41 -4.31 8.45
C VAL A 68 9.82 -3.77 8.27
#